data_AF-A0A0G4AMM0-F1
#
_entry.id   AF-A0A0G4AMM0-F1
#
_cell.length_a   1.000
_cell.length_b   1.000
_cell.length_c   1.000
_cell.angle_alpha   90.00
_cell.angle_beta   90.00
_cell.angle_gamma   90.00
#
_symmetry.space_group_name_H-M   'P 1'
#
loop_
_entity.id
_entity.type
_entity.pdbx_description
1 polymer ?
#
loop_
_entity_poly.entity_id
_entity_poly.type
_entity_poly.pdbx_seq_one_letter_code
_entity_poly.pdbx_strand_id
1 'polypeptide(L)'
;MGLPRFGPPSSNCDDTKSNPIISSPNLFVANCGPAVGLSHHTIASVFGTFGHVRGVFPADDTGARVIVCYDEESSAAAALAAFHGRPCRDLAGRTLHIRYSVLRPLPTAIDSDSVQVCLSASETNIPGLYLIPNFVTPSEEQELLAAVDARPWIRLAKRRVQHHGYPFCYQTRNVNTKQHLGELPSFVAPVLERISSFPDLNDAENLSLDQLTVNEYPPGVGLSPHIDTHSAFEGLIFSLSLAGPCIMEFRRYAQGAWFPKPGSSVDTDVDNPDNCSNFSRKAIYLPPRSMLLLSGEARNAWHHYIPHHKIDKVNDTVIKRSSRRVSFTLRKVRTGPCQCQFPQYCDSQR
;
A
#
# COMPACT_ATOMS: atom_id res chain seq x y z
N MET A 1 -13.89 9.78 22.98
CA MET A 1 -14.80 9.14 22.01
C MET A 1 -14.35 9.52 20.61
N GLY A 2 -14.10 8.55 19.73
CA GLY A 2 -13.66 8.83 18.35
C GLY A 2 -14.76 9.48 17.53
N LEU A 3 -14.39 10.26 16.50
CA LEU A 3 -15.36 10.80 15.54
C LEU A 3 -16.11 9.65 14.84
N PRO A 4 -17.42 9.78 14.58
CA PRO A 4 -18.18 8.78 13.83
C PRO A 4 -17.58 8.57 12.43
N ARG A 5 -17.47 7.31 12.00
CA ARG A 5 -17.02 6.95 10.64
C ARG A 5 -18.22 6.68 9.76
N PHE A 6 -18.17 7.13 8.51
CA PHE A 6 -19.22 6.94 7.53
C PHE A 6 -18.65 6.31 6.25
N GLY A 7 -19.47 5.58 5.51
CA GLY A 7 -19.08 4.98 4.23
C GLY A 7 -20.25 4.86 3.26
N PRO A 8 -20.01 4.43 2.01
CA PRO A 8 -21.08 4.15 1.07
C PRO A 8 -21.95 2.99 1.58
N PRO A 9 -23.26 2.95 1.25
CA PRO A 9 -24.10 1.78 1.46
C PRO A 9 -23.53 0.59 0.68
N SER A 10 -23.45 -0.59 1.30
CA SER A 10 -23.01 -1.82 0.62
C SER A 10 -24.15 -2.37 -0.24
N SER A 11 -23.92 -2.54 -1.54
CA SER A 11 -24.79 -3.30 -2.43
C SER A 11 -24.56 -4.79 -2.18
N ASN A 12 -25.53 -5.51 -1.60
CA ASN A 12 -25.56 -6.95 -1.76
C ASN A 12 -25.92 -7.25 -3.21
N CYS A 13 -25.03 -7.95 -3.91
CA CYS A 13 -25.27 -8.44 -5.26
C CYS A 13 -26.40 -9.48 -5.22
N ASP A 14 -27.53 -9.14 -5.81
CA ASP A 14 -28.34 -10.11 -6.54
C ASP A 14 -28.73 -9.49 -7.87
N ASP A 15 -28.29 -10.14 -8.95
CA ASP A 15 -28.62 -9.79 -10.32
C ASP A 15 -30.13 -9.93 -10.51
N THR A 16 -30.83 -8.79 -10.60
CA THR A 16 -31.98 -8.57 -11.49
C THR A 16 -32.42 -7.11 -11.37
N LYS A 17 -32.37 -6.40 -12.51
CA LYS A 17 -33.10 -5.16 -12.85
C LYS A 17 -33.60 -4.29 -11.67
N SER A 18 -33.01 -3.09 -11.58
CA SER A 18 -33.23 -1.99 -10.63
C SER A 18 -32.35 -2.05 -9.37
N ASN A 19 -31.23 -1.32 -9.39
CA ASN A 19 -30.44 -1.06 -8.19
C ASN A 19 -31.33 -0.34 -7.17
N PRO A 20 -31.66 -0.94 -6.01
CA PRO A 20 -32.34 -0.19 -4.97
C PRO A 20 -31.36 0.87 -4.44
N ILE A 21 -31.73 2.13 -4.58
CA ILE A 21 -31.01 3.21 -3.90
C ILE A 21 -31.21 2.96 -2.39
N ILE A 22 -30.20 2.41 -1.73
CA ILE A 22 -30.22 2.24 -0.28
C ILE A 22 -30.23 3.63 0.33
N SER A 23 -31.39 4.03 0.81
CA SER A 23 -31.64 5.29 1.48
C SER A 23 -31.01 5.30 2.87
N SER A 24 -30.64 6.50 3.34
CA SER A 24 -29.98 6.66 4.62
C SER A 24 -30.21 8.07 5.17
N PRO A 25 -30.32 8.26 6.49
CA PRO A 25 -30.40 9.61 7.08
C PRO A 25 -29.09 10.40 6.98
N ASN A 26 -27.98 9.81 6.54
CA ASN A 26 -26.71 10.54 6.36
C ASN A 26 -26.37 10.71 4.89
N LEU A 27 -25.85 11.90 4.58
CA LEU A 27 -25.47 12.30 3.24
C LEU A 27 -23.97 12.62 3.20
N PHE A 28 -23.25 11.98 2.28
CA PHE A 28 -21.95 12.45 1.85
C PHE A 28 -22.15 13.61 0.88
N VAL A 29 -21.51 14.75 1.15
CA VAL A 29 -21.62 15.98 0.36
C VAL A 29 -20.23 16.43 -0.06
N ALA A 30 -19.91 16.28 -1.34
CA ALA A 30 -18.67 16.80 -1.91
C ALA A 30 -18.82 18.26 -2.34
N ASN A 31 -17.68 18.96 -2.48
CA ASN A 31 -17.62 20.39 -2.78
C ASN A 31 -18.32 21.25 -1.71
N CYS A 32 -18.28 20.78 -0.47
CA CYS A 32 -18.98 21.35 0.68
C CYS A 32 -18.12 21.09 1.93
N GLY A 33 -17.59 22.15 2.54
CA GLY A 33 -16.74 22.06 3.72
C GLY A 33 -15.81 23.26 3.92
N PRO A 34 -15.05 23.29 5.03
CA PRO A 34 -14.19 24.43 5.39
C PRO A 34 -13.14 24.78 4.34
N ALA A 35 -12.54 23.79 3.67
CA ALA A 35 -11.51 24.03 2.65
C ALA A 35 -12.04 24.72 1.40
N VAL A 36 -13.36 24.70 1.18
CA VAL A 36 -14.04 25.42 0.09
C VAL A 36 -14.78 26.68 0.58
N GLY A 37 -14.47 27.13 1.80
CA GLY A 37 -14.97 28.38 2.38
C GLY A 37 -16.32 28.26 3.09
N LEU A 38 -16.79 27.06 3.43
CA LEU A 38 -18.08 26.84 4.09
C LEU A 38 -17.90 26.30 5.52
N SER A 39 -18.43 27.02 6.50
CA SER A 39 -18.41 26.55 7.89
C SER A 39 -19.43 25.43 8.12
N HIS A 40 -19.15 24.51 9.06
CA HIS A 40 -20.12 23.46 9.42
C HIS A 40 -21.46 24.04 9.89
N HIS A 41 -21.44 25.20 10.56
CA HIS A 41 -22.65 25.90 10.98
C HIS A 41 -23.49 26.38 9.78
N THR A 42 -22.84 26.98 8.78
CA THR A 42 -23.50 27.40 7.52
C THR A 42 -24.13 26.20 6.82
N ILE A 43 -23.38 25.09 6.73
CA ILE A 43 -23.86 23.86 6.09
C ILE A 43 -25.08 23.31 6.85
N ALA A 44 -25.00 23.22 8.19
CA ALA A 44 -26.11 22.75 9.01
C ALA A 44 -27.36 23.64 8.86
N SER A 45 -27.20 24.96 8.78
CA SER A 45 -28.31 25.89 8.59
C SER A 45 -29.00 25.71 7.23
N VAL A 46 -28.24 25.50 6.16
CA VAL A 46 -28.80 25.32 4.81
C VAL A 46 -29.47 23.95 4.68
N PHE A 47 -28.84 22.89 5.17
CA PHE A 47 -29.43 21.56 5.16
C PHE A 47 -30.61 21.43 6.15
N GLY A 48 -30.67 22.28 7.17
CA GLY A 48 -31.75 22.35 8.15
C GLY A 48 -33.13 22.69 7.57
N THR A 49 -33.21 23.22 6.33
CA THR A 49 -34.49 23.51 5.67
C THR A 49 -35.27 22.25 5.30
N PHE A 50 -34.63 21.08 5.27
CA PHE A 50 -35.25 19.80 4.92
C PHE A 50 -35.62 18.95 6.14
N GLY A 51 -35.18 19.35 7.33
CA GLY A 51 -35.39 18.63 8.59
C GLY A 51 -34.27 18.86 9.59
N HIS A 52 -34.41 18.30 10.80
CA HIS A 52 -33.43 18.50 11.86
C HIS A 52 -32.09 17.82 11.54
N VAL A 53 -31.02 18.62 11.50
CA VAL A 53 -29.64 18.17 11.27
C VAL A 53 -28.98 17.88 12.61
N ARG A 54 -28.75 16.59 12.89
CA ARG A 54 -28.03 16.11 14.08
C ARG A 54 -26.59 16.61 14.13
N GLY A 55 -25.96 16.75 12.97
CA GLY A 55 -24.60 17.28 12.88
C GLY A 55 -24.01 17.26 11.48
N VAL A 56 -22.91 18.02 11.34
CA VAL A 56 -22.08 18.07 10.14
C VAL A 56 -20.66 17.67 10.54
N PHE A 57 -20.16 16.60 9.94
CA PHE A 57 -18.86 16.00 10.26
C PHE A 57 -17.93 16.05 9.04
N PRO A 58 -16.59 16.14 9.20
CA PRO A 58 -15.67 15.95 8.09
C PRO A 58 -15.83 14.55 7.48
N ALA A 59 -15.93 14.45 6.16
CA ALA A 59 -15.96 13.14 5.48
C ALA A 59 -14.55 12.54 5.32
N ASP A 60 -13.53 13.39 5.25
CA ASP A 60 -12.12 13.03 5.16
C ASP A 60 -11.23 14.21 5.62
N ASP A 61 -9.92 14.02 5.57
CA ASP A 61 -8.93 15.04 5.97
C ASP A 61 -8.79 16.19 4.96
N THR A 62 -9.52 16.17 3.82
CA THR A 62 -9.37 17.21 2.78
C THR A 62 -10.07 18.51 3.17
N GLY A 63 -11.06 18.44 4.07
CA GLY A 63 -11.89 19.59 4.44
C GLY A 63 -12.82 20.11 3.33
N ALA A 64 -12.82 19.49 2.14
CA ALA A 64 -13.66 19.87 1.01
C ALA A 64 -14.97 19.06 0.93
N ARG A 65 -15.17 18.14 1.87
CA ARG A 65 -16.24 17.16 1.88
C ARG A 65 -16.73 16.94 3.32
N VAL A 66 -18.04 16.82 3.48
CA VAL A 66 -18.69 16.62 4.78
C VAL A 66 -19.71 15.50 4.74
N ILE A 67 -20.04 14.99 5.92
CA ILE A 67 -21.21 14.16 6.17
C ILE A 67 -22.25 15.01 6.88
N VAL A 68 -23.44 15.13 6.30
CA VAL A 68 -24.61 15.74 6.95
C VAL A 68 -25.49 14.62 7.48
N CYS A 69 -25.76 14.64 8.79
CA CYS A 69 -26.59 13.64 9.46
C CYS A 69 -27.95 14.25 9.82
N TYR A 70 -29.03 13.68 9.29
CA TYR A 70 -30.40 13.98 9.72
C TYR A 70 -30.85 13.02 10.81
N ASP A 71 -31.91 13.38 11.51
CA ASP A 71 -32.66 12.42 12.34
C ASP A 71 -33.57 11.53 11.51
N GLU A 72 -34.13 12.04 10.41
CA GLU A 72 -35.02 11.31 9.53
C GLU A 72 -34.43 11.07 8.13
N GLU A 73 -34.69 9.90 7.59
CA GLU A 73 -34.30 9.52 6.23
C GLU A 73 -35.06 10.32 5.16
N SER A 74 -36.30 10.69 5.44
CA SER A 74 -37.14 11.58 4.61
C SER A 74 -36.45 12.92 4.34
N SER A 75 -35.82 13.50 5.36
CA SER A 75 -35.10 14.77 5.28
C SER A 75 -33.86 14.66 4.38
N ALA A 76 -33.12 13.56 4.53
CA ALA A 76 -31.96 13.25 3.69
C ALA A 76 -32.36 13.05 2.22
N ALA A 77 -33.48 12.36 1.96
CA ALA A 77 -34.01 12.16 0.62
C ALA A 77 -34.43 13.49 -0.04
N ALA A 78 -35.11 14.36 0.71
CA ALA A 78 -35.53 15.67 0.23
C ALA A 78 -34.31 16.56 -0.10
N ALA A 79 -33.30 16.60 0.77
CA ALA A 79 -32.08 17.36 0.55
C ALA A 79 -31.27 16.82 -0.65
N LEU A 80 -31.17 15.49 -0.81
CA LEU A 80 -30.52 14.88 -1.96
C LEU A 80 -31.25 15.27 -3.25
N ALA A 81 -32.58 15.17 -3.29
CA ALA A 81 -33.37 15.53 -4.48
C ALA A 81 -33.25 17.01 -4.84
N ALA A 82 -33.16 17.90 -3.85
CA ALA A 82 -33.08 19.34 -4.04
C ALA A 82 -31.69 19.83 -4.47
N PHE A 83 -30.62 19.27 -3.90
CA PHE A 83 -29.26 19.79 -4.06
C PHE A 83 -28.31 18.94 -4.90
N HIS A 84 -28.58 17.65 -5.12
CA HIS A 84 -27.70 16.81 -5.92
C HIS A 84 -27.62 17.31 -7.37
N GLY A 85 -26.41 17.62 -7.84
CA GLY A 85 -26.15 18.04 -9.23
C GLY A 85 -26.71 19.42 -9.58
N ARG A 86 -27.17 20.20 -8.59
CA ARG A 86 -27.75 21.54 -8.79
C ARG A 86 -26.94 22.61 -8.04
N PRO A 87 -26.82 23.84 -8.57
CA PRO A 87 -26.15 24.93 -7.89
C PRO A 87 -26.99 25.40 -6.69
N CYS A 88 -26.37 25.47 -5.51
CA CYS A 88 -27.00 25.96 -4.28
C CYS A 88 -26.57 27.41 -4.00
N ARG A 89 -27.50 28.38 -4.11
CA ARG A 89 -27.20 29.81 -3.91
C ARG A 89 -26.70 30.11 -2.49
N ASP A 90 -27.29 29.45 -1.50
CA ASP A 90 -26.95 29.63 -0.09
C ASP A 90 -25.58 29.02 0.29
N LEU A 91 -25.00 28.21 -0.61
CA LEU A 91 -23.66 27.64 -0.49
C LEU A 91 -22.74 28.17 -1.59
N ALA A 92 -22.78 29.49 -1.81
CA ALA A 92 -21.95 30.23 -2.76
C ALA A 92 -22.11 29.78 -4.24
N GLY A 93 -23.33 29.36 -4.62
CA GLY A 93 -23.65 28.93 -5.98
C GLY A 93 -23.04 27.59 -6.38
N ARG A 94 -22.49 26.82 -5.44
CA ARG A 94 -21.77 25.57 -5.72
C ARG A 94 -22.72 24.46 -6.14
N THR A 95 -22.30 23.70 -7.15
CA THR A 95 -22.92 22.42 -7.48
C THR A 95 -22.41 21.36 -6.52
N LEU A 96 -23.34 20.72 -5.81
CA LEU A 96 -23.03 19.68 -4.83
C LEU A 96 -23.17 18.29 -5.44
N HIS A 97 -22.27 17.38 -5.07
CA HIS A 97 -22.41 15.96 -5.37
C HIS A 97 -22.74 15.21 -4.10
N ILE A 98 -24.00 14.78 -4.01
CA ILE A 98 -24.58 14.18 -2.81
C ILE A 98 -24.83 12.68 -3.01
N ARG A 99 -24.47 11.85 -2.03
CA ARG A 99 -24.82 10.42 -2.02
C ARG A 99 -25.25 10.02 -0.61
N TYR A 100 -26.09 9.00 -0.50
CA TYR A 100 -26.35 8.39 0.81
C TYR A 100 -25.07 7.82 1.41
N SER A 101 -24.97 7.87 2.73
CA SER A 101 -23.85 7.34 3.50
C SER A 101 -24.36 6.73 4.80
N VAL A 102 -23.80 5.60 5.20
CA VAL A 102 -24.19 4.88 6.41
C VAL A 102 -23.14 5.05 7.49
N LEU A 103 -23.58 5.15 8.74
CA LEU A 103 -22.69 5.12 9.91
C LEU A 103 -22.02 3.74 9.95
N ARG A 104 -20.70 3.73 9.96
CA ARG A 104 -19.91 2.52 10.16
C ARG A 104 -19.74 2.31 11.66
N PRO A 105 -19.97 1.09 12.17
CA PRO A 105 -19.67 0.78 13.55
C PRO A 105 -18.23 1.19 13.86
N LEU A 106 -18.01 1.80 15.03
CA LEU A 106 -16.66 1.88 15.59
C LEU A 106 -16.14 0.43 15.67
N PRO A 107 -14.88 0.13 15.30
CA PRO A 107 -14.41 -1.25 15.33
C PRO A 107 -14.48 -1.81 16.75
N THR A 108 -15.56 -2.52 17.08
CA THR A 108 -15.63 -3.44 18.22
C THR A 108 -14.82 -4.66 17.84
N ALA A 109 -13.67 -4.81 18.50
CA ALA A 109 -12.79 -5.97 18.62
C ALA A 109 -12.89 -7.12 17.59
N ILE A 110 -11.71 -7.42 17.03
CA ILE A 110 -11.33 -8.56 16.19
C ILE A 110 -11.72 -8.40 14.71
N ASP A 111 -10.89 -7.64 14.01
CA ASP A 111 -10.65 -7.81 12.59
C ASP A 111 -10.22 -9.28 12.40
N SER A 112 -11.10 -10.16 11.92
CA SER A 112 -10.74 -11.54 11.60
C SER A 112 -9.69 -11.62 10.46
N ASP A 113 -9.35 -10.46 9.88
CA ASP A 113 -8.35 -10.29 8.84
C ASP A 113 -7.07 -9.56 9.32
N SER A 114 -6.94 -9.21 10.62
CA SER A 114 -5.68 -8.64 11.13
C SER A 114 -4.61 -9.72 11.22
N VAL A 115 -3.74 -9.77 10.20
CA VAL A 115 -2.53 -10.58 10.24
C VAL A 115 -1.66 -10.11 11.40
N GLN A 116 -1.30 -11.03 12.30
CA GLN A 116 -0.33 -10.74 13.36
C GLN A 116 0.99 -10.27 12.73
N VAL A 117 1.49 -9.13 13.22
CA VAL A 117 2.73 -8.52 12.72
C VAL A 117 3.90 -8.98 13.59
N CYS A 118 4.79 -9.76 12.98
CA CYS A 118 6.03 -10.22 13.60
C CYS A 118 7.04 -9.07 13.73
N LEU A 119 7.80 -9.05 14.82
CA LEU A 119 8.88 -8.08 15.05
C LEU A 119 10.24 -8.65 14.65
N SER A 120 10.34 -9.97 14.53
CA SER A 120 11.52 -10.69 14.05
C SER A 120 11.18 -11.60 12.86
N ALA A 121 12.18 -11.94 12.05
CA ALA A 121 11.96 -12.84 10.92
C ALA A 121 11.65 -14.29 11.35
N SER A 122 12.22 -14.75 12.47
CA SER A 122 11.96 -16.10 13.00
C SER A 122 10.49 -16.30 13.39
N GLU A 123 9.84 -15.29 13.97
CA GLU A 123 8.41 -15.32 14.30
C GLU A 123 7.50 -15.53 13.08
N THR A 124 7.94 -15.10 11.89
CA THR A 124 7.15 -15.29 10.65
C THR A 124 7.03 -16.76 10.26
N ASN A 125 8.00 -17.59 10.67
CA ASN A 125 8.16 -18.97 10.23
C ASN A 125 8.24 -19.11 8.69
N ILE A 126 8.79 -18.11 8.00
CA ILE A 126 9.06 -18.17 6.56
C ILE A 126 10.51 -18.63 6.35
N PRO A 127 10.75 -19.81 5.75
CA PRO A 127 12.11 -20.28 5.46
C PRO A 127 12.84 -19.34 4.50
N GLY A 128 14.09 -18.99 4.83
CA GLY A 128 14.92 -18.10 4.03
C GLY A 128 14.60 -16.60 4.22
N LEU A 129 13.82 -16.23 5.22
CA LEU A 129 13.60 -14.83 5.59
C LEU A 129 14.46 -14.46 6.80
N TYR A 130 15.23 -13.38 6.70
CA TYR A 130 16.04 -12.85 7.80
C TYR A 130 15.86 -11.34 7.92
N LEU A 131 15.80 -10.81 9.14
CA LEU A 131 15.66 -9.38 9.42
C LEU A 131 16.73 -8.96 10.42
N ILE A 132 17.44 -7.90 10.08
CA ILE A 132 18.62 -7.44 10.82
C ILE A 132 18.40 -5.97 11.16
N PRO A 133 17.99 -5.66 12.40
CA PRO A 133 17.73 -4.29 12.82
C PRO A 133 19.04 -3.51 12.95
N ASN A 134 18.99 -2.19 12.79
CA ASN A 134 20.16 -1.30 12.91
C ASN A 134 21.36 -1.76 12.06
N PHE A 135 21.08 -2.28 10.87
CA PHE A 135 22.08 -2.71 9.90
C PHE A 135 22.96 -1.55 9.42
N VAL A 136 22.41 -0.34 9.37
CA VAL A 136 23.19 0.89 9.17
C VAL A 136 23.03 1.81 10.39
N THR A 137 24.03 2.65 10.62
CA THR A 137 23.96 3.68 11.66
C THR A 137 23.07 4.85 11.23
N PRO A 138 22.62 5.73 12.15
CA PRO A 138 21.92 6.96 11.78
C PRO A 138 22.72 7.90 10.87
N SER A 139 24.06 7.96 11.01
CA SER A 139 24.91 8.76 10.11
C SER A 139 24.93 8.18 8.71
N GLU A 140 25.14 6.88 8.59
CA GLU A 140 25.10 6.17 7.31
C GLU A 140 23.73 6.34 6.64
N GLU A 141 22.62 6.24 7.38
CA GLU A 141 21.28 6.50 6.84
C GLU A 141 21.17 7.91 6.23
N GLN A 142 21.69 8.94 6.90
CA GLN A 142 21.69 10.31 6.37
C GLN A 142 22.53 10.44 5.10
N GLU A 143 23.71 9.83 5.07
CA GLU A 143 24.62 9.85 3.91
C GLU A 143 23.99 9.13 2.69
N LEU A 144 23.39 7.96 2.91
CA LEU A 144 22.68 7.19 1.87
C LEU A 144 21.50 7.99 1.31
N LEU A 145 20.71 8.63 2.18
CA LEU A 145 19.56 9.45 1.78
C LEU A 145 20.00 10.70 0.99
N ALA A 146 21.04 11.40 1.46
CA ALA A 146 21.60 12.56 0.77
C ALA A 146 22.15 12.18 -0.61
N ALA A 147 22.82 11.03 -0.70
CA ALA A 147 23.35 10.53 -1.96
C ALA A 147 22.25 10.27 -2.99
N VAL A 148 21.14 9.63 -2.63
CA VAL A 148 20.04 9.42 -3.57
C VAL A 148 19.29 10.70 -3.89
N ASP A 149 19.16 11.64 -2.93
CA ASP A 149 18.48 12.92 -3.18
C ASP A 149 19.25 13.84 -4.13
N ALA A 150 20.58 13.72 -4.18
CA ALA A 150 21.43 14.42 -5.14
C ALA A 150 21.34 13.87 -6.58
N ARG A 151 20.56 12.81 -6.81
CA ARG A 151 20.44 12.11 -8.09
C ARG A 151 19.03 12.20 -8.67
N PRO A 152 18.88 12.11 -10.01
CA PRO A 152 17.58 12.21 -10.66
C PRO A 152 16.68 11.03 -10.30
N TRP A 153 15.39 11.30 -10.14
CA TRP A 153 14.37 10.31 -9.83
C TRP A 153 13.51 10.00 -11.06
N ILE A 154 13.23 8.72 -11.29
CA ILE A 154 12.24 8.26 -12.26
C ILE A 154 10.88 8.22 -11.55
N ARG A 155 9.89 8.96 -12.09
CA ARG A 155 8.52 8.96 -11.55
C ARG A 155 7.72 7.80 -12.13
N LEU A 156 7.13 6.99 -11.24
CA LEU A 156 6.07 6.03 -11.56
C LEU A 156 4.72 6.59 -11.12
N ALA A 157 3.62 5.89 -11.41
CA ALA A 157 2.26 6.36 -11.13
C ALA A 157 2.00 6.73 -9.67
N LYS A 158 2.57 6.00 -8.70
CA LYS A 158 2.32 6.21 -7.25
C LYS A 158 3.60 6.49 -6.43
N ARG A 159 4.78 6.23 -6.98
CA ARG A 159 6.06 6.30 -6.26
C ARG A 159 7.18 6.74 -7.20
N ARG A 160 8.35 7.04 -6.67
CA ARG A 160 9.54 7.31 -7.50
C ARG A 160 10.65 6.32 -7.22
N VAL A 161 11.51 6.10 -8.22
CA VAL A 161 12.57 5.09 -8.18
C VAL A 161 13.87 5.60 -8.76
N GLN A 162 14.99 4.96 -8.39
CA GLN A 162 16.28 5.05 -9.08
C GLN A 162 16.78 3.63 -9.33
N HIS A 163 17.45 3.42 -10.47
CA HIS A 163 18.07 2.14 -10.82
C HIS A 163 19.56 2.35 -11.02
N HIS A 164 20.37 1.41 -10.50
CA HIS A 164 21.81 1.37 -10.73
C HIS A 164 22.23 -0.06 -11.08
N GLY A 165 23.34 -0.22 -11.80
CA GLY A 165 23.68 -1.50 -12.42
C GLY A 165 22.87 -1.69 -13.70
N TYR A 166 21.63 -2.15 -13.54
CA TYR A 166 20.74 -2.40 -14.67
C TYR A 166 19.36 -1.76 -14.45
N PRO A 167 18.67 -1.30 -15.51
CA PRO A 167 17.33 -0.74 -15.39
C PRO A 167 16.30 -1.86 -15.21
N PHE A 168 15.34 -1.63 -14.33
CA PHE A 168 14.19 -2.52 -14.16
C PHE A 168 13.02 -2.07 -15.04
N CYS A 169 12.61 -2.93 -15.96
CA CYS A 169 11.54 -2.67 -16.91
C CYS A 169 10.19 -3.11 -16.34
N TYR A 170 9.39 -2.16 -15.85
CA TYR A 170 8.11 -2.45 -15.19
C TYR A 170 7.04 -3.07 -16.10
N GLN A 171 7.10 -2.83 -17.42
CA GLN A 171 6.16 -3.41 -18.39
C GLN A 171 6.35 -4.93 -18.52
N THR A 172 7.61 -5.38 -18.60
CA THR A 172 7.98 -6.80 -18.71
C THR A 172 8.27 -7.45 -17.36
N ARG A 173 8.33 -6.64 -16.29
CA ARG A 173 8.78 -7.04 -14.94
C ARG A 173 10.14 -7.72 -14.96
N ASN A 174 11.04 -7.30 -15.85
CA ASN A 174 12.36 -7.93 -16.00
C ASN A 174 13.46 -6.86 -16.07
N VAL A 175 14.71 -7.29 -16.04
CA VAL A 175 15.88 -6.43 -16.23
C VAL A 175 16.23 -6.39 -17.72
N ASN A 176 16.58 -5.20 -18.22
CA ASN A 176 17.16 -5.12 -19.56
C ASN A 176 18.67 -5.41 -19.49
N THR A 177 19.04 -6.68 -19.66
CA THR A 177 20.45 -7.12 -19.64
C THR A 177 21.29 -6.54 -20.77
N LYS A 178 20.66 -5.99 -21.82
CA LYS A 178 21.36 -5.29 -22.92
C LYS A 178 21.77 -3.87 -22.56
N GLN A 179 21.28 -3.32 -21.44
CA GLN A 179 21.55 -1.96 -21.01
C GLN A 179 22.20 -1.97 -19.63
N HIS A 180 23.51 -1.75 -19.59
CA HIS A 180 24.26 -1.55 -18.35
C HIS A 180 24.35 -0.04 -18.04
N LEU A 181 23.87 0.38 -16.86
CA LEU A 181 23.90 1.75 -16.36
C LEU A 181 25.22 2.11 -15.65
N GLY A 182 26.18 1.18 -15.64
CA GLY A 182 27.42 1.25 -14.87
C GLY A 182 27.32 0.54 -13.52
N GLU A 183 28.46 0.37 -12.87
CA GLU A 183 28.59 -0.31 -11.58
C GLU A 183 27.71 0.29 -10.48
N LEU A 184 27.54 -0.46 -9.39
CA LEU A 184 26.86 0.06 -8.21
C LEU A 184 27.59 1.30 -7.65
N PRO A 185 26.88 2.36 -7.26
CA PRO A 185 27.51 3.59 -6.79
C PRO A 185 28.34 3.38 -5.53
N SER A 186 29.46 4.12 -5.39
CA SER A 186 30.35 4.00 -4.23
C SER A 186 29.67 4.25 -2.87
N PHE A 187 28.59 5.04 -2.82
CA PHE A 187 27.85 5.29 -1.57
C PHE A 187 27.20 4.03 -0.99
N VAL A 188 27.00 2.96 -1.78
CA VAL A 188 26.50 1.68 -1.26
C VAL A 188 27.61 0.69 -0.91
N ALA A 189 28.89 1.02 -1.13
CA ALA A 189 30.00 0.12 -0.82
C ALA A 189 30.01 -0.36 0.65
N PRO A 190 29.79 0.50 1.67
CA PRO A 190 29.75 0.04 3.07
C PRO A 190 28.61 -0.95 3.35
N VAL A 191 27.48 -0.80 2.64
CA VAL A 191 26.34 -1.72 2.73
C VAL A 191 26.70 -3.07 2.10
N LEU A 192 27.37 -3.07 0.95
CA LEU A 192 27.82 -4.28 0.27
C LEU A 192 28.87 -5.04 1.09
N GLU A 193 29.87 -4.35 1.63
CA GLU A 193 30.90 -4.95 2.50
C GLU A 193 30.27 -5.61 3.73
N ARG A 194 29.32 -4.93 4.38
CA ARG A 194 28.62 -5.48 5.53
C ARG A 194 27.72 -6.67 5.16
N ILE A 195 27.11 -6.66 3.96
CA ILE A 195 26.38 -7.83 3.44
C ILE A 195 27.31 -9.04 3.27
N SER A 196 28.49 -8.85 2.68
CA SER A 196 29.47 -9.92 2.49
C SER A 196 30.01 -10.49 3.80
N SER A 197 29.94 -9.74 4.90
CA SER A 197 30.36 -10.20 6.23
C SER A 197 29.33 -11.06 6.97
N PHE A 198 28.17 -11.36 6.36
CA PHE A 198 27.13 -12.15 7.04
C PHE A 198 27.52 -13.62 7.22
N PRO A 199 27.53 -14.14 8.47
CA PRO A 199 27.61 -15.58 8.70
C PRO A 199 26.36 -16.25 8.09
N ASP A 200 26.53 -17.48 7.59
CA ASP A 200 25.48 -18.33 7.00
C ASP A 200 25.02 -18.00 5.56
N LEU A 201 25.66 -17.04 4.88
CA LEU A 201 25.58 -16.99 3.42
C LEU A 201 26.53 -18.05 2.87
N ASN A 202 26.01 -19.24 2.54
CA ASN A 202 26.76 -20.41 2.04
C ASN A 202 27.63 -20.17 0.78
N ASP A 203 27.70 -18.93 0.27
CA ASP A 203 28.53 -18.49 -0.84
C ASP A 203 29.01 -17.03 -0.66
N ALA A 204 29.34 -16.60 0.57
CA ALA A 204 29.78 -15.22 0.86
C ALA A 204 30.99 -14.77 0.01
N GLU A 205 31.90 -15.70 -0.33
CA GLU A 205 33.07 -15.44 -1.20
C GLU A 205 32.70 -15.15 -2.67
N ASN A 206 31.50 -15.52 -3.12
CA ASN A 206 31.00 -15.29 -4.48
C ASN A 206 29.81 -14.32 -4.54
N LEU A 207 29.49 -13.64 -3.44
CA LEU A 207 28.35 -12.72 -3.39
C LEU A 207 28.63 -11.42 -4.15
N SER A 208 28.33 -11.44 -5.45
CA SER A 208 28.37 -10.27 -6.32
C SER A 208 26.95 -9.75 -6.53
N LEU A 209 26.64 -8.55 -6.03
CA LEU A 209 25.39 -7.84 -6.32
C LEU A 209 25.70 -6.76 -7.36
N ASP A 210 24.92 -6.71 -8.43
CA ASP A 210 25.16 -5.84 -9.59
C ASP A 210 23.92 -5.06 -10.02
N GLN A 211 22.83 -5.12 -9.26
CA GLN A 211 21.67 -4.27 -9.47
C GLN A 211 21.20 -3.67 -8.14
N LEU A 212 20.88 -2.38 -8.15
CA LEU A 212 20.19 -1.68 -7.06
C LEU A 212 18.92 -0.99 -7.58
N THR A 213 17.79 -1.20 -6.90
CA THR A 213 16.57 -0.40 -7.05
C THR A 213 16.34 0.39 -5.76
N VAL A 214 16.39 1.72 -5.85
CA VAL A 214 15.94 2.62 -4.79
C VAL A 214 14.46 2.93 -5.01
N ASN A 215 13.62 2.71 -4.01
CA ASN A 215 12.21 3.10 -4.04
C ASN A 215 11.94 4.15 -2.97
N GLU A 216 11.23 5.22 -3.30
CA GLU A 216 10.67 6.14 -2.32
C GLU A 216 9.14 6.08 -2.31
N TYR A 217 8.59 5.85 -1.12
CA TYR A 217 7.16 5.75 -0.86
C TYR A 217 6.66 6.97 -0.09
N PRO A 218 5.72 7.73 -0.67
CA PRO A 218 4.93 8.71 0.06
C PRO A 218 3.97 8.04 1.07
N PRO A 219 3.40 8.79 2.03
CA PRO A 219 2.43 8.25 2.98
C PRO A 219 1.19 7.72 2.26
N GLY A 220 0.76 6.50 2.61
CA GLY A 220 -0.38 5.84 1.96
C GLY A 220 -0.01 5.03 0.71
N VAL A 221 1.21 5.17 0.20
CA VAL A 221 1.68 4.41 -0.95
C VAL A 221 2.36 3.13 -0.47
N GLY A 222 1.86 1.99 -0.95
CA GLY A 222 2.44 0.68 -0.77
C GLY A 222 3.00 0.11 -2.07
N LEU A 223 3.08 -1.21 -2.13
CA LEU A 223 3.56 -1.98 -3.27
C LEU A 223 2.75 -3.26 -3.37
N SER A 224 2.03 -3.45 -4.48
CA SER A 224 1.15 -4.62 -4.71
C SER A 224 1.87 -5.96 -4.53
N PRO A 225 1.16 -7.05 -4.17
CA PRO A 225 1.78 -8.36 -3.96
C PRO A 225 2.48 -8.87 -5.22
N HIS A 226 3.74 -9.28 -5.09
CA HIS A 226 4.52 -9.82 -6.20
C HIS A 226 5.67 -10.69 -5.69
N ILE A 227 6.19 -11.53 -6.58
CA ILE A 227 7.49 -12.20 -6.43
C ILE A 227 8.44 -11.53 -7.42
N ASP A 228 9.69 -11.31 -7.03
CA ASP A 228 10.72 -10.82 -7.94
C ASP A 228 10.99 -11.87 -9.02
N THR A 229 10.99 -11.45 -10.28
CA THR A 229 11.04 -12.34 -11.45
C THR A 229 12.22 -13.31 -11.38
N HIS A 230 11.94 -14.61 -11.53
CA HIS A 230 12.91 -15.66 -11.27
C HIS A 230 14.00 -15.67 -12.33
N SER A 231 13.65 -15.44 -13.60
CA SER A 231 14.60 -15.28 -14.70
C SER A 231 15.48 -14.03 -14.60
N ALA A 232 15.03 -13.00 -13.87
CA ALA A 232 15.71 -11.69 -13.82
C ALA A 232 16.85 -11.65 -12.81
N PHE A 233 16.67 -12.30 -11.66
CA PHE A 233 17.58 -12.19 -10.52
C PHE A 233 18.00 -13.55 -9.97
N GLU A 234 19.08 -13.58 -9.20
CA GLU A 234 19.54 -14.78 -8.49
C GLU A 234 18.84 -14.98 -7.14
N GLY A 235 19.35 -15.90 -6.32
CA GLY A 235 18.66 -16.45 -5.15
C GLY A 235 18.55 -15.51 -3.95
N LEU A 236 19.44 -14.51 -3.83
CA LEU A 236 19.53 -13.61 -2.68
C LEU A 236 19.05 -12.20 -3.05
N ILE A 237 18.12 -11.67 -2.24
CA ILE A 237 17.56 -10.33 -2.39
C ILE A 237 17.65 -9.62 -1.06
N PHE A 238 18.37 -8.50 -1.04
CA PHE A 238 18.57 -7.67 0.14
C PHE A 238 17.74 -6.40 0.04
N SER A 239 17.02 -6.02 1.09
CA SER A 239 16.19 -4.82 1.13
C SER A 239 16.45 -4.02 2.40
N LEU A 240 17.25 -2.95 2.27
CA LEU A 240 17.51 -1.99 3.34
C LEU A 240 16.36 -0.98 3.43
N SER A 241 15.77 -0.84 4.61
CA SER A 241 14.72 0.16 4.89
C SER A 241 15.31 1.40 5.54
N LEU A 242 14.94 2.60 5.08
CA LEU A 242 15.46 3.90 5.54
C LEU A 242 14.33 4.92 5.69
N ALA A 243 14.57 5.96 6.50
CA ALA A 243 13.72 7.13 6.81
C ALA A 243 12.39 6.84 7.51
N GLY A 244 11.69 5.76 7.17
CA GLY A 244 10.38 5.42 7.73
C GLY A 244 10.13 3.93 7.80
N PRO A 245 9.42 3.46 8.85
CA PRO A 245 9.05 2.07 8.97
C PRO A 245 7.95 1.69 7.97
N CYS A 246 7.73 0.38 7.80
CA CYS A 246 6.48 -0.14 7.24
C CYS A 246 6.20 -1.56 7.73
N ILE A 247 4.97 -2.02 7.53
CA ILE A 247 4.66 -3.45 7.52
C ILE A 247 4.87 -3.99 6.11
N MET A 248 5.55 -5.13 6.00
CA MET A 248 5.58 -5.95 4.79
C MET A 248 4.80 -7.24 5.06
N GLU A 249 3.83 -7.53 4.21
CA GLU A 249 3.10 -8.81 4.22
C GLU A 249 3.69 -9.78 3.20
N PHE A 250 3.57 -11.06 3.51
CA PHE A 250 3.94 -12.17 2.66
C PHE A 250 2.71 -13.07 2.44
N ARG A 251 2.47 -13.43 1.18
CA ARG A 251 1.34 -14.27 0.77
C ARG A 251 1.84 -15.50 0.00
N ARG A 252 1.49 -16.70 0.47
CA ARG A 252 1.82 -17.98 -0.21
C ARG A 252 0.56 -18.68 -0.68
N TYR A 253 0.41 -18.84 -1.99
CA TYR A 253 -0.80 -19.40 -2.62
C TYR A 253 -0.67 -20.91 -2.84
N ALA A 254 -1.68 -21.71 -2.47
CA ALA A 254 -1.55 -23.17 -2.53
C ALA A 254 -1.24 -23.72 -3.95
N GLN A 255 -1.70 -23.05 -5.01
CA GLN A 255 -1.57 -23.51 -6.41
C GLN A 255 -0.64 -22.65 -7.29
N GLY A 256 0.21 -21.81 -6.69
CA GLY A 256 1.19 -21.01 -7.47
C GLY A 256 0.61 -19.89 -8.33
N ALA A 257 -0.70 -19.61 -8.24
CA ALA A 257 -1.36 -18.65 -9.10
C ALA A 257 -2.13 -17.59 -8.29
N TRP A 258 -1.69 -16.34 -8.43
CA TRP A 258 -2.62 -15.20 -8.38
C TRP A 258 -3.31 -15.15 -9.75
N PHE A 259 -4.54 -15.66 -9.83
CA PHE A 259 -5.36 -15.51 -11.04
C PHE A 259 -6.17 -14.22 -10.91
N PRO A 260 -5.79 -13.10 -11.57
CA PRO A 260 -6.78 -12.10 -11.91
C PRO A 260 -7.71 -12.76 -12.95
N LYS A 261 -9.02 -12.78 -12.69
CA LYS A 261 -9.99 -13.38 -13.62
C LYS A 261 -9.82 -12.74 -15.01
N PRO A 262 -9.67 -13.52 -16.10
CA PRO A 262 -9.63 -12.95 -17.44
C PRO A 262 -11.03 -12.41 -17.76
N GLY A 263 -11.16 -11.08 -17.74
CA GLY A 263 -12.44 -10.39 -17.97
C GLY A 263 -12.61 -9.08 -17.19
N SER A 264 -11.81 -8.81 -16.15
CA SER A 264 -11.80 -7.50 -15.50
C SER A 264 -11.04 -6.50 -16.37
N SER A 265 -11.79 -5.71 -17.14
CA SER A 265 -11.32 -4.42 -17.66
C SER A 265 -10.57 -3.66 -16.57
N VAL A 266 -9.53 -2.93 -16.99
CA VAL A 266 -8.78 -1.99 -16.15
C VAL A 266 -9.73 -0.93 -15.63
N ASP A 267 -10.39 -1.22 -14.52
CA ASP A 267 -11.01 -0.24 -13.64
C ASP A 267 -11.24 -0.89 -12.26
N THR A 268 -11.12 -0.04 -11.26
CA THR A 268 -11.10 -0.31 -9.83
C THR A 268 -12.20 -1.25 -9.33
N ASP A 269 -11.86 -2.50 -9.03
CA ASP A 269 -12.63 -3.35 -8.11
C ASP A 269 -11.80 -3.63 -6.85
N VAL A 270 -11.99 -2.72 -5.89
CA VAL A 270 -11.87 -3.02 -4.46
C VAL A 270 -13.22 -3.63 -4.07
N ASP A 271 -13.19 -4.68 -3.25
CA ASP A 271 -14.35 -5.37 -2.64
C ASP A 271 -14.98 -6.53 -3.44
N ASN A 272 -14.34 -7.70 -3.35
CA ASN A 272 -15.08 -8.95 -3.19
C ASN A 272 -14.34 -9.85 -2.18
N PRO A 273 -14.78 -9.96 -0.91
CA PRO A 273 -14.05 -10.67 0.15
C PRO A 273 -14.18 -12.20 0.08
N ASP A 274 -15.15 -12.73 -0.66
CA ASP A 274 -15.62 -14.11 -0.49
C ASP A 274 -14.92 -15.15 -1.38
N ASN A 275 -13.68 -14.90 -1.82
CA ASN A 275 -12.89 -15.92 -2.53
C ASN A 275 -11.40 -15.96 -2.17
N CYS A 276 -11.02 -15.51 -0.96
CA CYS A 276 -9.62 -15.35 -0.54
C CYS A 276 -9.19 -16.30 0.59
N SER A 277 -9.54 -17.60 0.53
CA SER A 277 -9.22 -18.57 1.59
C SER A 277 -8.07 -19.57 1.29
N ASN A 278 -7.45 -19.53 0.10
CA ASN A 278 -6.42 -20.52 -0.29
C ASN A 278 -4.96 -19.98 -0.27
N PHE A 279 -4.63 -19.09 0.68
CA PHE A 279 -3.25 -18.62 0.83
C PHE A 279 -2.86 -18.33 2.28
N SER A 280 -1.62 -18.63 2.64
CA SER A 280 -1.04 -18.28 3.93
C SER A 280 -0.61 -16.82 3.94
N ARG A 281 -0.92 -16.11 5.01
CA ARG A 281 -0.52 -14.71 5.24
C ARG A 281 0.40 -14.62 6.45
N LYS A 282 1.46 -13.83 6.31
CA LYS A 282 2.38 -13.44 7.37
C LYS A 282 2.71 -11.96 7.21
N ALA A 283 3.00 -11.26 8.29
CA ALA A 283 3.40 -9.87 8.24
C ALA A 283 4.61 -9.63 9.14
N ILE A 284 5.51 -8.75 8.73
CA ILE A 284 6.68 -8.36 9.50
C ILE A 284 6.80 -6.84 9.55
N TYR A 285 7.16 -6.31 10.71
CA TYR A 285 7.52 -4.92 10.89
C TYR A 285 8.95 -4.67 10.40
N LEU A 286 9.13 -3.71 9.51
CA LEU A 286 10.43 -3.27 9.00
C LEU A 286 10.77 -1.90 9.60
N PRO A 287 11.60 -1.83 10.65
CA PRO A 287 12.03 -0.56 11.20
C PRO A 287 13.00 0.18 10.23
N PRO A 288 13.19 1.49 10.39
CA PRO A 288 14.27 2.19 9.71
C PRO A 288 15.62 1.57 10.06
N ARG A 289 16.56 1.67 9.12
CA ARG A 289 17.93 1.14 9.19
C ARG A 289 18.04 -0.37 9.28
N SER A 290 16.97 -1.13 9.02
CA SER A 290 17.04 -2.60 9.01
C SER A 290 17.28 -3.17 7.63
N MET A 291 18.03 -4.26 7.55
CA MET A 291 18.20 -5.07 6.35
C MET A 291 17.29 -6.29 6.40
N LEU A 292 16.47 -6.49 5.38
CA LEU A 292 15.70 -7.70 5.15
C LEU A 292 16.37 -8.54 4.06
N LEU A 293 16.62 -9.82 4.31
CA LEU A 293 17.10 -10.79 3.32
C LEU A 293 15.97 -11.76 2.97
N LEU A 294 15.69 -11.89 1.67
CA LEU A 294 14.88 -12.96 1.11
C LEU A 294 15.80 -13.92 0.36
N SER A 295 15.79 -15.18 0.77
CA SER A 295 16.45 -16.30 0.12
C SER A 295 15.52 -17.51 0.07
N GLY A 296 15.91 -18.56 -0.67
CA GLY A 296 15.19 -19.84 -0.68
C GLY A 296 13.67 -19.68 -0.92
N GLU A 297 12.86 -20.20 -0.01
CA GLU A 297 11.39 -20.14 -0.12
C GLU A 297 10.86 -18.69 -0.07
N ALA A 298 11.34 -17.86 0.86
CA ALA A 298 10.92 -16.46 1.01
C ALA A 298 11.03 -15.66 -0.30
N ARG A 299 12.12 -15.89 -1.05
CA ARG A 299 12.38 -15.24 -2.34
C ARG A 299 11.57 -15.81 -3.50
N ASN A 300 11.29 -17.11 -3.50
CA ASN A 300 10.78 -17.83 -4.66
C ASN A 300 9.28 -18.20 -4.61
N ALA A 301 8.66 -18.19 -3.44
CA ALA A 301 7.30 -18.72 -3.26
C ALA A 301 6.35 -17.79 -2.49
N TRP A 302 6.87 -16.73 -1.88
CA TRP A 302 6.08 -15.77 -1.11
C TRP A 302 5.96 -14.44 -1.86
N HIS A 303 4.73 -14.04 -2.14
CA HIS A 303 4.46 -12.72 -2.69
C HIS A 303 4.61 -11.69 -1.58
N HIS A 304 5.59 -10.81 -1.69
CA HIS A 304 5.80 -9.73 -0.75
C HIS A 304 5.00 -8.49 -1.16
N TYR A 305 4.46 -7.80 -0.16
CA TYR A 305 3.47 -6.74 -0.31
C TYR A 305 3.68 -5.66 0.74
N ILE A 306 3.57 -4.40 0.37
CA ILE A 306 3.49 -3.29 1.33
C ILE A 306 2.07 -2.71 1.23
N PRO A 307 1.27 -2.72 2.32
CA PRO A 307 -0.10 -2.23 2.28
C PRO A 307 -0.24 -0.76 1.86
N HIS A 308 -1.30 -0.42 1.13
CA HIS A 308 -1.63 0.95 0.73
C HIS A 308 -2.44 1.68 1.80
N HIS A 309 -1.81 2.03 2.92
CA HIS A 309 -2.45 2.81 3.99
C HIS A 309 -1.49 3.78 4.67
N LYS A 310 -2.04 4.73 5.42
CA LYS A 310 -1.26 5.76 6.14
C LYS A 310 -0.93 5.38 7.59
N ILE A 311 -1.50 4.28 8.08
CA ILE A 311 -1.41 3.86 9.46
C ILE A 311 -1.16 2.36 9.47
N ASP A 312 -0.06 1.95 10.09
CA ASP A 312 0.26 0.56 10.39
C ASP A 312 -0.18 0.26 11.84
N LYS A 313 -0.72 -0.94 12.10
CA LYS A 313 -0.99 -1.43 13.46
C LYS A 313 -0.02 -2.57 13.74
N VAL A 314 0.82 -2.42 14.76
CA VAL A 314 1.78 -3.44 15.18
C VAL A 314 1.47 -3.78 16.63
N ASN A 315 0.92 -4.98 16.84
CA ASN A 315 0.29 -5.34 18.12
C ASN A 315 -0.73 -4.26 18.54
N ASP A 316 -0.66 -3.75 19.77
CA ASP A 316 -1.54 -2.68 20.26
C ASP A 316 -1.05 -1.26 19.91
N THR A 317 0.04 -1.14 19.15
CA THR A 317 0.63 0.16 18.79
C THR A 317 0.19 0.60 17.40
N VAL A 318 -0.32 1.83 17.33
CA VAL A 318 -0.69 2.48 16.08
C VAL A 318 0.47 3.34 15.59
N ILE A 319 1.06 2.99 14.45
CA ILE A 319 2.19 3.68 13.84
C ILE A 319 1.70 4.45 12.63
N LYS A 320 1.75 5.78 12.68
CA LYS A 320 1.52 6.61 11.49
C LYS A 320 2.72 6.50 10.57
N ARG A 321 2.49 6.22 9.28
CA ARG A 321 3.60 6.17 8.31
C ARG A 321 4.27 7.53 8.20
N SER A 322 5.61 7.51 8.21
CA SER A 322 6.45 8.70 8.01
C SER A 322 6.07 9.43 6.73
N SER A 323 6.35 10.73 6.69
CA SER A 323 6.22 11.56 5.48
C SER A 323 6.99 11.00 4.28
N ARG A 324 8.00 10.16 4.54
CA ARG A 324 8.88 9.53 3.56
C ARG A 324 9.35 8.17 4.08
N ARG A 325 9.34 7.16 3.21
CA ARG A 325 10.08 5.90 3.39
C ARG A 325 10.92 5.64 2.14
N VAL A 326 12.17 5.26 2.32
CA VAL A 326 13.06 4.85 1.23
C VAL A 326 13.48 3.41 1.45
N SER A 327 13.58 2.62 0.37
CA SER A 327 14.18 1.28 0.44
C SER A 327 15.18 1.05 -0.66
N PHE A 328 16.31 0.44 -0.33
CA PHE A 328 17.34 0.03 -1.29
C PHE A 328 17.26 -1.48 -1.45
N THR A 329 16.92 -1.94 -2.65
CA THR A 329 16.82 -3.36 -2.97
C THR A 329 17.99 -3.78 -3.84
N LEU A 330 18.91 -4.57 -3.27
CA LEU A 330 20.11 -5.07 -3.94
C LEU A 330 19.92 -6.53 -4.36
N ARG A 331 20.35 -6.83 -5.59
CA ARG A 331 20.17 -8.13 -6.24
C ARG A 331 21.36 -8.42 -7.16
N LYS A 332 21.48 -9.69 -7.54
CA LYS A 332 22.33 -10.14 -8.64
C LYS A 332 21.46 -10.46 -9.86
N VAL A 333 21.75 -9.87 -11.00
CA VAL A 333 21.09 -10.17 -12.28
C VAL A 333 21.47 -11.57 -12.72
N ARG A 334 20.47 -12.36 -13.13
CA ARG A 334 20.67 -13.74 -13.58
C ARG A 334 21.00 -13.77 -15.08
N THR A 335 21.95 -14.63 -15.47
CA THR A 335 22.41 -14.78 -16.86
C THR A 335 21.82 -15.98 -17.60
N GLY A 336 21.16 -16.91 -16.90
CA GLY A 336 20.54 -18.12 -17.47
C GLY A 336 19.13 -18.40 -16.95
N PRO A 337 18.47 -19.49 -17.37
CA PRO A 337 17.15 -19.83 -16.86
C PRO A 337 17.18 -20.19 -15.36
N CYS A 338 16.12 -19.87 -14.63
CA CYS A 338 16.02 -20.24 -13.22
C CYS A 338 15.60 -21.70 -13.03
N GLN A 339 16.36 -22.44 -12.20
CA GLN A 339 16.12 -23.85 -11.87
C GLN A 339 15.74 -24.03 -10.38
N CYS A 340 15.03 -23.07 -9.78
CA CYS A 340 14.60 -23.17 -8.38
C CYS A 340 13.62 -24.33 -8.14
N GLN A 341 13.49 -24.76 -6.88
CA GLN A 341 12.58 -25.83 -6.44
C GLN A 341 11.09 -25.42 -6.42
N PHE A 342 10.75 -24.29 -7.02
CA PHE A 342 9.42 -23.68 -7.00
C PHE A 342 8.87 -23.43 -8.42
N PRO A 343 8.77 -24.47 -9.28
CA PRO A 343 8.37 -24.34 -10.69
C PRO A 343 7.04 -23.63 -10.88
N GLN A 344 6.09 -23.82 -9.95
CA GLN A 344 4.76 -23.22 -9.99
C GLN A 344 4.77 -21.68 -9.94
N TYR A 345 5.84 -21.07 -9.42
CA TYR A 345 6.03 -19.61 -9.36
C TYR A 345 7.07 -19.10 -10.37
N CYS A 346 7.81 -19.99 -11.02
CA CYS A 346 9.00 -19.66 -11.79
C CYS A 346 8.67 -19.40 -13.26
N ASP A 347 8.88 -18.18 -13.73
CA ASP A 347 8.66 -17.81 -15.14
C ASP A 347 9.61 -18.53 -16.12
N SER A 348 10.77 -19.02 -15.66
CA SER A 348 11.68 -19.81 -16.51
C SER A 348 11.27 -21.29 -16.68
N GLN A 349 10.37 -21.80 -15.84
CA GLN A 349 9.99 -23.23 -15.81
C GLN A 349 8.53 -23.46 -16.22
N ARG A 350 7.83 -22.41 -16.66
CA ARG A 350 6.43 -22.45 -17.06
C ARG A 350 6.25 -22.27 -18.56
#